data_AF-A0A8H4XJY5-F1
#
_entry.id   AF-A0A8H4XJY5-F1
#
_cell.length_a   1.000
_cell.length_b   1.000
_cell.length_c   1.000
_cell.angle_alpha   90.00
_cell.angle_beta   90.00
_cell.angle_gamma   90.00
#
_symmetry.space_group_name_H-M   'P 1'
#
loop_
_entity.id
_entity.type
_entity.pdbx_description
1 polymer ?
#
loop_
_entity_poly.entity_id
_entity_poly.type
_entity_poly.pdbx_seq_one_letter_code
_entity_poly.pdbx_strand_id
1 'polypeptide(L)'
;MSAIANPPNAQSVAAVTDTFWPSLRTILTSDPGKFNVLNLECGICLEPMAVLPHLHHPDHGARVLPCGHMFGSKCVSDMKNEADRKEECAKCPVCRTVFDVHTHCAHSHSGMPMPSCAEAIPSFPRVLSEGGEIAEKCGDCQVIDTMMSLSLLAHSLLPPVRMGDLETIGVSASKPGFRWRLKLGSGSGMEMRIVRDLIMNEGPLRRICEEVEKSLSRNSAGVWQSVDLDGLKFQLHVYQKLFPQRQRTYLRDRDSIL
;
A
#
# COMPACT_ATOMS: atom_id res chain seq x y z
N MET A 1 29.73 58.61 -19.14
CA MET A 1 28.34 58.18 -18.91
C MET A 1 28.17 56.82 -19.57
N SER A 2 28.32 55.73 -18.82
CA SER A 2 28.01 54.38 -19.30
C SER A 2 27.03 53.76 -18.32
N ALA A 3 25.79 53.59 -18.77
CA ALA A 3 24.75 52.90 -18.03
C ALA A 3 25.02 51.39 -18.09
N ILE A 4 25.27 50.79 -16.93
CA ILE A 4 25.26 49.33 -16.79
C ILE A 4 23.79 48.93 -16.73
N ALA A 5 23.31 48.34 -17.83
CA ALA A 5 22.00 47.70 -17.86
C ALA A 5 22.05 46.47 -16.94
N ASN A 6 21.23 46.46 -15.89
CA ASN A 6 20.97 45.25 -15.13
C ASN A 6 20.27 44.22 -16.04
N PRO A 7 20.69 42.95 -16.05
CA PRO A 7 19.97 41.91 -16.78
C PRO A 7 18.58 41.71 -16.17
N PRO A 8 17.59 41.28 -16.98
CA PRO A 8 16.22 41.10 -16.53
C PRO A 8 16.16 40.05 -15.42
N ASN A 9 15.53 40.48 -14.32
CA ASN A 9 15.20 39.71 -13.14
C ASN A 9 14.68 38.32 -13.52
N ALA A 10 15.38 37.26 -13.10
CA ALA A 10 14.84 35.90 -13.15
C ALA A 10 13.57 35.90 -12.31
N GLN A 11 12.41 35.85 -12.97
CA GLN A 11 11.12 35.78 -12.29
C GLN A 11 11.16 34.56 -11.38
N SER A 12 11.22 34.79 -10.06
CA SER A 12 11.08 33.73 -9.07
C SER A 12 9.70 33.12 -9.27
N VAL A 13 9.63 31.94 -9.86
CA VAL A 13 8.37 31.22 -10.00
C VAL A 13 7.88 30.94 -8.57
N ALA A 14 6.76 31.55 -8.19
CA ALA A 14 6.21 31.37 -6.86
C ALA A 14 5.93 29.89 -6.59
N ALA A 15 6.39 29.40 -5.44
CA ALA A 15 6.20 28.03 -5.03
C ALA A 15 4.71 27.73 -4.83
N VAL A 16 4.29 26.51 -5.18
CA VAL A 16 2.94 26.02 -4.95
C VAL A 16 2.92 25.28 -3.61
N THR A 17 2.14 25.80 -2.66
CA THR A 17 2.12 25.33 -1.26
C THR A 17 0.76 24.77 -0.81
N ASP A 18 -0.22 24.70 -1.72
CA ASP A 18 -1.57 24.23 -1.40
C ASP A 18 -1.57 22.74 -1.02
N THR A 19 -1.99 22.42 0.20
CA THR A 19 -2.05 21.06 0.75
C THR A 19 -3.46 20.47 0.72
N PHE A 20 -4.37 21.10 -0.02
CA PHE A 20 -5.70 20.56 -0.32
C PHE A 20 -5.76 20.06 -1.76
N TRP A 21 -5.88 18.74 -1.91
CA TRP A 21 -5.75 18.06 -3.20
C TRP A 21 -6.69 18.57 -4.30
N PRO A 22 -7.99 18.84 -4.07
CA PRO A 22 -8.85 19.37 -5.14
C PRO A 22 -8.34 20.68 -5.77
N SER A 23 -7.88 21.62 -4.95
CA SER A 23 -7.30 22.88 -5.41
C SER A 23 -5.96 22.65 -6.09
N LEU A 24 -5.08 21.86 -5.47
CA LEU A 24 -3.77 21.52 -6.03
C LEU A 24 -3.89 20.79 -7.38
N ARG A 25 -4.81 19.84 -7.49
CA ARG A 25 -5.12 19.10 -8.72
C ARG A 25 -5.52 20.06 -9.85
N THR A 26 -6.32 21.08 -9.54
CA THR A 26 -6.74 22.09 -10.51
C THR A 26 -5.54 22.89 -11.04
N ILE A 27 -4.63 23.30 -10.13
CA ILE A 27 -3.38 23.99 -10.49
C ILE A 27 -2.52 23.12 -11.39
N LEU A 28 -2.26 21.86 -10.99
CA LEU A 28 -1.38 20.94 -11.71
C LEU A 28 -1.95 20.47 -13.06
N THR A 29 -3.29 20.38 -13.17
CA THR A 29 -3.95 20.07 -14.44
C THR A 29 -3.86 21.24 -15.42
N SER A 30 -3.96 22.48 -14.91
CA SER A 30 -3.90 23.69 -15.74
C SER A 30 -2.46 24.01 -16.19
N ASP A 31 -1.48 23.75 -15.34
CA ASP A 31 -0.06 23.96 -15.62
C ASP A 31 0.79 22.79 -15.05
N PRO A 32 1.00 21.73 -15.85
CA PRO A 32 1.86 20.60 -15.47
C PRO A 32 3.29 20.99 -15.08
N GLY A 33 3.79 22.15 -15.55
CA GLY A 33 5.10 22.66 -15.17
C GLY A 33 5.23 22.98 -13.68
N LYS A 34 4.09 23.16 -12.98
CA LYS A 34 4.04 23.46 -11.55
C LYS A 34 4.51 22.33 -10.64
N PHE A 35 4.62 21.09 -11.14
CA PHE A 35 5.24 19.99 -10.39
C PHE A 35 6.66 20.34 -9.92
N ASN A 36 7.43 21.09 -10.73
CA ASN A 36 8.82 21.45 -10.44
C ASN A 36 8.99 22.50 -9.34
N VAL A 37 7.89 23.14 -8.91
CA VAL A 37 7.91 24.21 -7.90
C VAL A 37 6.97 23.91 -6.73
N LEU A 38 6.62 22.63 -6.54
CA LEU A 38 5.88 22.18 -5.37
C LEU A 38 6.73 22.34 -4.11
N ASN A 39 6.16 22.98 -3.09
CA ASN A 39 6.75 23.09 -1.76
C ASN A 39 5.65 22.87 -0.72
N LEU A 40 5.31 21.59 -0.51
CA LEU A 40 4.19 21.22 0.35
C LEU A 40 4.69 20.96 1.78
N GLU A 41 4.15 21.67 2.75
CA GLU A 41 4.50 21.52 4.17
C GLU A 41 3.45 20.66 4.89
N CYS A 42 3.90 19.72 5.73
CA CYS A 42 2.98 18.88 6.51
C CYS A 42 2.32 19.68 7.64
N GLY A 43 1.00 19.85 7.60
CA GLY A 43 0.26 20.57 8.65
C GLY A 43 0.25 19.91 10.05
N ILE A 44 0.93 18.79 10.26
CA ILE A 44 1.09 18.11 11.56
C ILE A 44 2.45 18.42 12.20
N CYS A 45 3.54 18.25 11.44
CA CYS A 45 4.91 18.43 11.95
C CYS A 45 5.65 19.64 11.38
N LEU A 46 5.02 20.35 10.43
CA LEU A 46 5.56 21.53 9.74
C LEU A 46 6.82 21.25 8.90
N GLU A 47 7.11 19.97 8.64
CA GLU A 47 8.24 19.57 7.81
C GLU A 47 7.83 19.47 6.32
N PRO A 48 8.76 19.72 5.37
CA PRO A 48 8.50 19.53 3.95
C PRO A 48 8.14 18.09 3.59
N MET A 49 7.13 17.90 2.75
CA MET A 49 6.69 16.60 2.27
C MET A 49 7.30 16.27 0.91
N ALA A 50 7.83 15.04 0.78
CA ALA A 50 8.37 14.57 -0.49
C ALA A 50 7.22 14.20 -1.46
N VAL A 51 7.21 14.80 -2.65
CA VAL A 51 6.26 14.43 -3.73
C VAL A 51 6.87 13.39 -4.67
N LEU A 52 8.18 13.45 -4.87
CA LEU A 52 8.92 12.54 -5.72
C LEU A 52 9.65 11.48 -4.89
N PRO A 53 9.62 10.20 -5.29
CA PRO A 53 10.29 9.10 -4.56
C PRO A 53 11.81 9.29 -4.36
N HIS A 54 12.45 10.14 -5.16
CA HIS A 54 13.89 10.40 -5.12
C HIS A 54 14.27 11.67 -4.34
N LEU A 55 13.30 12.46 -3.87
CA LEU A 55 13.57 13.60 -3.00
C LEU A 55 13.77 13.10 -1.56
N HIS A 56 14.91 13.46 -0.97
CA HIS A 56 15.42 12.95 0.29
C HIS A 56 14.53 13.27 1.50
N HIS A 57 13.51 12.43 1.76
CA HIS A 57 12.97 12.08 3.07
C HIS A 57 12.04 10.86 2.87
N PRO A 58 12.60 9.62 2.78
CA PRO A 58 11.86 8.45 2.31
C PRO A 58 10.61 8.13 3.14
N ASP A 59 10.56 8.58 4.39
CA ASP A 59 9.47 8.29 5.32
C ASP A 59 8.41 9.41 5.40
N HIS A 60 8.63 10.56 4.73
CA HIS A 60 7.76 11.74 4.82
C HIS A 60 7.18 12.19 3.47
N GLY A 61 6.75 11.22 2.66
CA GLY A 61 6.08 11.49 1.39
C GLY A 61 4.68 12.08 1.57
N ALA A 62 4.26 12.97 0.67
CA ALA A 62 2.92 13.56 0.69
C ALA A 62 1.85 12.49 0.46
N ARG A 63 0.94 12.32 1.42
CA ARG A 63 -0.25 11.47 1.28
C ARG A 63 -1.49 12.32 1.29
N VAL A 64 -2.35 12.11 0.30
CA VAL A 64 -3.69 12.68 0.23
C VAL A 64 -4.64 11.77 0.98
N LEU A 65 -5.45 12.31 1.88
CA LEU A 65 -6.52 11.59 2.56
C LEU A 65 -7.82 11.60 1.73
N PRO A 66 -8.80 10.72 2.00
CA PRO A 66 -10.08 10.71 1.26
C PRO A 66 -10.83 12.04 1.27
N CYS A 67 -10.65 12.85 2.31
CA CYS A 67 -11.21 14.20 2.42
C CYS A 67 -10.47 15.27 1.59
N GLY A 68 -9.33 14.94 0.97
CA GLY A 68 -8.51 15.84 0.16
C GLY A 68 -7.34 16.50 0.87
N HIS A 69 -7.30 16.53 2.21
CA HIS A 69 -6.17 17.11 2.95
C HIS A 69 -4.92 16.24 2.87
N MET A 70 -3.76 16.89 2.79
CA MET A 70 -2.47 16.23 2.60
C MET A 70 -1.58 16.34 3.84
N PHE A 71 -0.92 15.24 4.19
CA PHE A 71 0.04 15.16 5.30
C PHE A 71 1.17 14.19 4.96
N GLY A 72 2.30 14.31 5.65
CA GLY A 72 3.41 13.39 5.46
C GLY A 72 3.06 11.97 5.91
N SER A 73 3.54 10.98 5.16
CA SER A 73 3.24 9.55 5.35
C SER A 73 3.49 9.05 6.77
N LYS A 74 4.60 9.49 7.40
CA LYS A 74 4.90 9.17 8.79
C LYS A 74 3.87 9.76 9.76
N CYS A 75 3.50 11.02 9.61
CA CYS A 75 2.50 11.65 10.48
C CYS A 75 1.12 11.01 10.35
N VAL A 76 0.71 10.64 9.13
CA VAL A 76 -0.54 9.88 8.93
C VAL A 76 -0.49 8.54 9.67
N SER A 77 0.64 7.84 9.58
CA SER A 77 0.82 6.54 10.23
C SER A 77 0.82 6.67 11.76
N ASP A 78 1.54 7.64 12.31
CA ASP A 78 1.61 7.88 13.76
C ASP A 78 0.24 8.27 14.33
N MET A 79 -0.49 9.16 13.64
CA MET A 79 -1.85 9.55 14.01
C MET A 79 -2.80 8.35 14.06
N LYS A 80 -2.71 7.43 13.09
CA LYS A 80 -3.53 6.22 13.09
C LYS A 80 -3.17 5.27 14.21
N ASN A 81 -1.88 5.01 14.39
CA ASN A 81 -1.39 4.15 15.47
C ASN A 81 -1.83 4.66 16.85
N GLU A 82 -1.86 5.98 17.04
CA GLU A 82 -2.33 6.60 18.27
C GLU A 82 -3.85 6.45 18.45
N ALA A 83 -4.64 6.60 17.38
CA ALA A 83 -6.07 6.36 17.42
C ALA A 83 -6.40 4.88 17.73
N ASP A 84 -5.70 3.95 17.07
CA ASP A 84 -5.85 2.51 17.30
C ASP A 84 -5.52 2.15 18.77
N ARG A 85 -4.46 2.74 19.36
CA ARG A 85 -4.11 2.55 20.78
C ARG A 85 -5.17 3.07 21.75
N LYS A 86 -5.92 4.09 21.33
CA LYS A 86 -7.01 4.71 22.10
C LYS A 86 -8.37 4.09 21.81
N GLU A 87 -8.43 3.09 20.92
CA GLU A 87 -9.68 2.50 20.44
C GLU A 87 -10.62 3.57 19.83
N GLU A 88 -10.04 4.58 19.18
CA GLU A 88 -10.75 5.68 18.54
C GLU A 88 -10.61 5.61 17.01
N CYS A 89 -11.56 6.22 16.29
CA CYS A 89 -11.40 6.42 14.85
C CYS A 89 -10.43 7.57 14.56
N ALA A 90 -9.44 7.33 13.71
CA ALA A 90 -8.57 8.38 13.21
C ALA A 90 -9.37 9.41 12.39
N LYS A 91 -9.07 10.70 12.59
CA LYS A 91 -9.77 11.84 11.98
C LYS A 91 -8.79 12.77 11.30
N CYS A 92 -9.22 13.42 10.22
CA CYS A 92 -8.43 14.48 9.59
C CYS A 92 -8.17 15.62 10.60
N PRO A 93 -6.91 16.05 10.80
CA PRO A 93 -6.59 17.17 11.69
C PRO A 93 -7.27 18.49 11.32
N VAL A 94 -7.53 18.70 10.02
CA VAL A 94 -8.11 19.95 9.49
C VAL A 94 -9.64 19.90 9.50
N CYS A 95 -10.25 18.98 8.74
CA CYS A 95 -11.71 18.95 8.56
C CYS A 95 -12.45 17.97 9.48
N ARG A 96 -11.73 17.21 10.34
CA ARG A 96 -12.30 16.22 11.27
C ARG A 96 -13.09 15.08 10.65
N THR A 97 -13.12 14.97 9.31
CA THR A 97 -13.65 13.79 8.61
C THR A 97 -13.01 12.53 9.16
N VAL A 98 -13.84 11.57 9.57
CA VAL A 98 -13.41 10.27 10.06
C VAL A 98 -12.88 9.47 8.88
N PHE A 99 -11.73 8.84 9.03
CA PHE A 99 -11.30 7.83 8.07
C PHE A 99 -12.06 6.56 8.42
N ASP A 100 -13.17 6.33 7.72
CA ASP A 100 -13.93 5.10 7.92
C ASP A 100 -13.00 3.88 7.78
N VAL A 101 -13.39 2.80 8.43
CA VAL A 101 -12.73 1.52 8.19
C VAL A 101 -13.28 0.92 6.91
N HIS A 102 -12.43 0.21 6.18
CA HIS A 102 -12.87 -0.66 5.10
C HIS A 102 -13.95 -1.63 5.63
N THR A 103 -15.18 -1.56 5.10
CA THR A 103 -16.37 -2.26 5.61
C THR A 103 -16.19 -3.77 5.75
N HIS A 104 -15.36 -4.37 4.91
CA HIS A 104 -15.15 -5.83 4.85
C HIS A 104 -13.84 -6.30 5.47
N CYS A 105 -12.98 -5.42 5.99
CA CYS A 105 -11.75 -5.84 6.69
C CYS A 105 -11.39 -5.04 7.94
N ALA A 106 -12.20 -4.06 8.34
CA ALA A 106 -12.02 -3.24 9.54
C ALA A 106 -10.66 -2.49 9.63
N HIS A 107 -9.91 -2.43 8.53
CA HIS A 107 -8.65 -1.68 8.48
C HIS A 107 -8.93 -0.20 8.16
N SER A 108 -8.28 0.70 8.89
CA SER A 108 -8.38 2.14 8.67
C SER A 108 -7.69 2.57 7.36
N HIS A 109 -8.27 3.52 6.62
CA HIS A 109 -7.59 4.09 5.44
C HIS A 109 -6.31 4.83 5.80
N SER A 110 -5.29 4.74 4.95
CA SER A 110 -4.03 5.50 5.08
C SER A 110 -3.94 6.65 4.07
N GLY A 111 -5.01 6.92 3.32
CA GLY A 111 -4.93 7.79 2.14
C GLY A 111 -4.06 7.19 1.04
N MET A 112 -3.78 7.95 -0.01
CA MET A 112 -2.99 7.55 -1.15
C MET A 112 -1.78 8.48 -1.33
N PRO A 113 -0.64 7.98 -1.85
CA PRO A 113 0.48 8.85 -2.19
C PRO A 113 0.04 9.88 -3.23
N MET A 114 0.49 11.12 -3.09
CA MET A 114 0.27 12.15 -4.10
C MET A 114 0.82 11.67 -5.47
N PRO A 115 0.12 11.93 -6.59
CA PRO A 115 0.68 11.70 -7.93
C PRO A 115 2.03 12.40 -8.09
N SER A 116 3.01 11.67 -8.62
CA SER A 116 4.36 12.19 -8.84
C SER A 116 4.55 12.90 -10.18
N CYS A 117 3.56 12.83 -11.07
CA CYS A 117 3.59 13.46 -12.40
C CYS A 117 2.17 13.75 -12.90
N ALA A 118 2.08 14.57 -13.96
CA ALA A 118 0.79 15.01 -14.50
C ALA A 118 -0.02 13.87 -15.12
N GLU A 119 0.65 12.88 -15.72
CA GLU A 119 0.01 11.72 -16.35
C GLU A 119 -0.73 10.83 -15.35
N ALA A 120 -0.34 10.87 -14.07
CA ALA A 120 -0.97 10.12 -12.99
C ALA A 120 -2.15 10.87 -12.33
N ILE A 121 -2.37 12.15 -12.67
CA ILE A 121 -3.50 12.92 -12.11
C ILE A 121 -4.86 12.36 -12.53
N PRO A 122 -5.12 12.03 -13.81
CA PRO A 122 -6.44 11.56 -14.24
C PRO A 122 -6.88 10.23 -13.62
N SER A 123 -5.93 9.38 -13.20
CA SER A 123 -6.21 8.10 -12.54
C SER A 123 -6.35 8.21 -11.02
N PHE A 124 -6.03 9.37 -10.44
CA PHE A 124 -6.15 9.59 -9.00
C PHE A 124 -7.63 9.72 -8.60
N PRO A 125 -8.08 9.05 -7.52
CA PRO A 125 -9.49 9.07 -7.13
C PRO A 125 -9.99 10.49 -6.81
N ARG A 126 -11.27 10.73 -7.11
CA ARG A 126 -11.98 11.91 -6.60
C ARG A 126 -12.04 11.85 -5.09
N VAL A 127 -11.98 12.99 -4.40
CA VAL A 127 -12.17 13.03 -2.94
C VAL A 127 -13.64 12.75 -2.59
N LEU A 128 -13.94 12.45 -1.33
CA LEU A 128 -15.31 12.14 -0.89
C LEU A 128 -16.30 13.27 -1.18
N SER A 129 -15.90 14.53 -1.01
CA SER A 129 -16.74 15.69 -1.32
C SER A 129 -17.04 15.87 -2.81
N GLU A 130 -16.34 15.14 -3.69
CA GLU A 130 -16.52 15.14 -5.14
C GLU A 130 -17.21 13.85 -5.64
N GLY A 131 -17.77 13.04 -4.73
CA GLY A 131 -18.39 11.76 -5.04
C GLY A 131 -17.38 10.61 -5.20
N GLY A 132 -16.19 10.73 -4.64
CA GLY A 132 -15.22 9.64 -4.59
C GLY A 132 -15.69 8.47 -3.75
N GLU A 133 -15.29 7.25 -4.15
CA GLU A 133 -15.67 6.02 -3.47
C GLU A 133 -14.49 5.41 -2.73
N ILE A 134 -14.81 4.73 -1.64
CA ILE A 134 -13.87 3.97 -0.82
C ILE A 134 -14.06 2.48 -1.13
N ALA A 135 -12.96 1.76 -1.36
CA ALA A 135 -13.05 0.32 -1.56
C ALA A 135 -13.54 -0.40 -0.29
N GLU A 136 -14.37 -1.43 -0.43
CA GLU A 136 -14.90 -2.18 0.71
C GLU A 136 -13.81 -2.92 1.51
N LYS A 137 -12.71 -3.30 0.85
CA LYS A 137 -11.53 -3.95 1.44
C LYS A 137 -10.28 -3.15 1.12
N CYS A 138 -9.32 -3.15 2.05
CA CYS A 138 -8.00 -2.58 1.76
C CYS A 138 -7.27 -3.41 0.69
N GLY A 139 -6.32 -2.80 -0.02
CA GLY A 139 -5.58 -3.49 -1.09
C GLY A 139 -4.88 -4.75 -0.61
N ASP A 140 -4.31 -4.73 0.60
CA ASP A 140 -3.68 -5.91 1.21
C ASP A 140 -4.67 -7.04 1.44
N CYS A 141 -5.85 -6.76 1.99
CA CYS A 141 -6.90 -7.77 2.19
C CYS A 141 -7.43 -8.32 0.87
N GLN A 142 -7.63 -7.47 -0.13
CA GLN A 142 -8.04 -7.92 -1.46
C GLN A 142 -7.01 -8.90 -2.06
N VAL A 143 -5.73 -8.58 -1.97
CA VAL A 143 -4.65 -9.43 -2.47
C VAL A 143 -4.55 -10.73 -1.67
N ILE A 144 -4.65 -10.68 -0.33
CA ILE A 144 -4.59 -11.87 0.53
C ILE A 144 -5.76 -12.82 0.27
N ASP A 145 -7.00 -12.30 0.22
CA ASP A 145 -8.19 -13.12 -0.07
C ASP A 145 -8.11 -13.78 -1.44
N THR A 146 -7.59 -13.03 -2.41
CA THR A 146 -7.33 -13.53 -3.76
C THR A 146 -6.27 -14.63 -3.75
N MET A 147 -5.15 -14.42 -3.05
CA MET A 147 -4.09 -15.42 -2.91
C MET A 147 -4.61 -16.71 -2.25
N MET A 148 -5.45 -16.59 -1.23
CA MET A 148 -6.08 -17.74 -0.58
C MET A 148 -7.00 -18.50 -1.55
N SER A 149 -7.83 -17.78 -2.29
CA SER A 149 -8.75 -18.36 -3.29
C SER A 149 -8.00 -19.06 -4.42
N LEU A 150 -6.95 -18.43 -4.96
CA LEU A 150 -6.10 -19.02 -5.99
C LEU A 150 -5.32 -20.24 -5.46
N SER A 151 -4.86 -20.20 -4.20
CA SER A 151 -4.19 -21.34 -3.58
C SER A 151 -5.13 -22.55 -3.48
N LEU A 152 -6.40 -22.33 -3.12
CA LEU A 152 -7.42 -23.39 -3.10
C LEU A 152 -7.67 -23.97 -4.51
N LEU A 153 -7.82 -23.11 -5.52
CA LEU A 153 -8.03 -23.54 -6.90
C LEU A 153 -6.82 -24.30 -7.46
N ALA A 154 -5.61 -23.92 -7.06
CA ALA A 154 -4.38 -24.57 -7.51
C ALA A 154 -4.36 -26.07 -7.19
N HIS A 155 -4.89 -26.49 -6.05
CA HIS A 155 -5.00 -27.91 -5.68
C HIS A 155 -5.87 -28.73 -6.65
N SER A 156 -6.82 -28.10 -7.33
CA SER A 156 -7.75 -28.78 -8.26
C SER A 156 -7.34 -28.65 -9.72
N LEU A 157 -6.62 -27.58 -10.08
CA LEU A 157 -6.34 -27.23 -11.47
C LEU A 157 -4.93 -27.58 -11.92
N LEU A 158 -4.03 -27.96 -10.99
CA LEU A 158 -2.67 -28.35 -11.33
C LEU A 158 -2.55 -29.85 -11.56
N PRO A 159 -1.66 -30.28 -12.47
CA PRO A 159 -1.22 -31.66 -12.51
C PRO A 159 -0.65 -32.12 -11.16
N PRO A 160 -0.62 -33.44 -10.87
CA PRO A 160 -0.04 -33.96 -9.64
C PRO A 160 1.38 -33.44 -9.40
N VAL A 161 1.57 -32.70 -8.31
CA VAL A 161 2.87 -32.21 -7.85
C VAL A 161 3.36 -33.15 -6.76
N ARG A 162 4.60 -33.66 -6.88
CA ARG A 162 5.23 -34.46 -5.81
C ARG A 162 5.45 -33.58 -4.58
N MET A 163 4.78 -33.83 -3.48
CA MET A 163 4.89 -33.04 -2.25
C MET A 163 5.36 -33.90 -1.09
N GLY A 164 6.18 -33.34 -0.19
CA GLY A 164 6.45 -33.93 1.11
C GLY A 164 5.29 -33.71 2.11
N ASP A 165 5.30 -34.42 3.23
CA ASP A 165 4.21 -34.42 4.22
C ASP A 165 3.89 -33.05 4.84
N LEU A 166 4.86 -32.13 4.81
CA LEU A 166 4.74 -30.77 5.33
C LEU A 166 4.68 -29.71 4.23
N GLU A 167 4.57 -30.13 2.98
CA GLU A 167 4.51 -29.25 1.83
C GLU A 167 3.06 -28.95 1.43
N THR A 168 2.80 -27.72 0.98
CA THR A 168 1.52 -27.31 0.41
C THR A 168 1.77 -26.40 -0.77
N ILE A 169 0.84 -26.41 -1.72
CA ILE A 169 0.83 -25.42 -2.79
C ILE A 169 0.27 -24.11 -2.23
N GLY A 170 0.83 -22.99 -2.67
CA GLY A 170 0.29 -21.69 -2.34
C GLY A 170 0.68 -20.65 -3.38
N VAL A 171 0.01 -19.51 -3.31
CA VAL A 171 0.23 -18.39 -4.22
C VAL A 171 0.86 -17.24 -3.45
N SER A 172 1.79 -16.53 -4.09
CA SER A 172 2.26 -15.21 -3.67
C SER A 172 1.85 -14.18 -4.71
N ALA A 173 1.75 -12.92 -4.31
CA ALA A 173 1.59 -11.82 -5.24
C ALA A 173 2.80 -10.88 -5.17
N SER A 174 3.14 -10.23 -6.28
CA SER A 174 4.17 -9.20 -6.29
C SER A 174 3.91 -8.14 -7.35
N LYS A 175 4.44 -6.95 -7.11
CA LYS A 175 4.60 -5.87 -8.09
C LYS A 175 5.93 -5.15 -7.80
N PRO A 176 6.43 -4.26 -8.67
CA PRO A 176 7.65 -3.50 -8.38
C PRO A 176 7.58 -2.83 -6.99
N GLY A 177 8.54 -3.14 -6.13
CA GLY A 177 8.63 -2.61 -4.76
C GLY A 177 7.77 -3.33 -3.70
N PHE A 178 6.86 -4.23 -4.06
CA PHE A 178 5.96 -4.89 -3.11
C PHE A 178 5.85 -6.41 -3.34
N ARG A 179 5.76 -7.15 -2.23
CA ARG A 179 5.57 -8.60 -2.27
C ARG A 179 4.66 -9.05 -1.14
N TRP A 180 3.58 -9.73 -1.51
CA TRP A 180 2.65 -10.38 -0.60
C TRP A 180 2.97 -11.86 -0.50
N ARG A 181 3.06 -12.35 0.73
CA ARG A 181 3.22 -13.77 1.04
C ARG A 181 2.25 -14.12 2.14
N LEU A 182 1.61 -15.28 2.02
CA LEU A 182 0.76 -15.81 3.08
C LEU A 182 1.64 -16.10 4.31
N LYS A 183 1.43 -15.33 5.38
CA LYS A 183 1.88 -15.70 6.73
C LYS A 183 0.70 -16.36 7.42
N LEU A 184 0.69 -17.68 7.48
CA LEU A 184 -0.35 -18.43 8.18
C LEU A 184 -0.10 -18.33 9.70
N GLY A 185 -0.61 -17.26 10.32
CA GLY A 185 -0.85 -17.21 11.76
C GLY A 185 -0.21 -16.05 12.51
N SER A 186 -0.98 -14.99 12.71
CA SER A 186 -0.92 -14.18 13.94
C SER A 186 -1.54 -14.99 15.09
N GLY A 187 -0.86 -16.07 15.53
CA GLY A 187 -1.28 -16.87 16.69
C GLY A 187 -0.77 -18.31 16.73
N SER A 188 -0.48 -18.94 15.59
CA SER A 188 -0.04 -20.35 15.54
C SER A 188 1.48 -20.54 15.56
N GLY A 189 2.27 -19.46 15.46
CA GLY A 189 3.73 -19.54 15.34
C GLY A 189 4.21 -20.32 14.10
N MET A 190 3.32 -20.57 13.14
CA MET A 190 3.56 -21.45 12.01
C MET A 190 4.11 -20.64 10.84
N GLU A 191 5.42 -20.72 10.65
CA GLU A 191 6.08 -20.06 9.53
C GLU A 191 6.00 -20.95 8.28
N MET A 192 5.78 -20.34 7.12
CA MET A 192 5.85 -21.04 5.84
C MET A 192 7.02 -20.51 5.04
N ARG A 193 7.86 -21.43 4.57
CA ARG A 193 8.99 -21.11 3.70
C ARG A 193 8.72 -21.62 2.29
N ILE A 194 8.93 -20.77 1.29
CA ILE A 194 8.95 -21.21 -0.12
C ILE A 194 10.15 -22.16 -0.29
N VAL A 195 9.89 -23.40 -0.65
CA VAL A 195 10.94 -24.39 -0.93
C VAL A 195 11.25 -24.52 -2.41
N ARG A 196 10.28 -24.22 -3.28
CA ARG A 196 10.47 -24.13 -4.73
C ARG A 196 9.34 -23.36 -5.40
N ASP A 197 9.68 -22.70 -6.50
CA ASP A 197 8.72 -22.08 -7.40
C ASP A 197 8.08 -23.14 -8.30
N LEU A 198 6.81 -22.96 -8.64
CA LEU A 198 6.11 -23.77 -9.63
C LEU A 198 5.86 -22.94 -10.88
N ILE A 199 6.19 -23.50 -12.04
CA ILE A 199 5.93 -22.85 -13.32
C ILE A 199 4.43 -22.96 -13.63
N MET A 200 3.78 -21.81 -13.66
CA MET A 200 2.39 -21.69 -14.08
C MET A 200 2.34 -21.63 -15.60
N ASN A 201 2.43 -22.80 -16.25
CA ASN A 201 2.31 -22.94 -17.70
C ASN A 201 0.91 -22.52 -18.20
N GLU A 202 0.73 -22.45 -19.51
CA GLU A 202 -0.58 -22.27 -20.13
C GLU A 202 -1.58 -23.30 -19.59
N GLY A 203 -2.76 -22.83 -19.16
CA GLY A 203 -3.76 -23.68 -18.53
C GLY A 203 -4.87 -22.90 -17.83
N PRO A 204 -5.87 -23.60 -17.22
CA PRO A 204 -6.99 -22.97 -16.54
C PRO A 204 -6.57 -22.01 -15.42
N LEU A 205 -5.65 -22.44 -14.56
CA LEU A 205 -5.18 -21.61 -13.44
C LEU A 205 -4.49 -20.33 -13.92
N ARG A 206 -3.66 -20.42 -14.97
CA ARG A 206 -3.00 -19.25 -15.56
C ARG A 206 -3.98 -18.22 -16.07
N ARG A 207 -5.02 -18.68 -16.80
CA ARG A 207 -6.09 -17.80 -17.31
C ARG A 207 -6.87 -17.14 -16.19
N ILE A 208 -7.15 -17.87 -15.10
CA ILE A 208 -7.81 -17.31 -13.92
C ILE A 208 -6.91 -16.25 -13.27
N CYS A 209 -5.63 -16.53 -13.06
CA CYS A 209 -4.69 -15.53 -12.52
C CYS A 209 -4.65 -14.27 -13.38
N GLU A 210 -4.55 -14.39 -14.70
CA GLU A 210 -4.52 -13.23 -15.61
C GLU A 210 -5.82 -12.42 -15.58
N GLU A 211 -6.98 -13.06 -15.50
CA GLU A 211 -8.27 -12.36 -15.39
C GLU A 211 -8.39 -11.66 -14.03
N VAL A 212 -7.96 -12.32 -12.96
CA VAL A 212 -7.94 -11.75 -11.62
C VAL A 212 -6.98 -10.56 -11.53
N GLU A 213 -5.78 -10.64 -12.13
CA GLU A 213 -4.83 -9.52 -12.21
C GLU A 213 -5.47 -8.30 -12.91
N LYS A 214 -6.13 -8.53 -14.05
CA LYS A 214 -6.84 -7.47 -14.79
C LYS A 214 -8.03 -6.93 -14.02
N SER A 215 -8.79 -7.79 -13.35
CA SER A 215 -9.95 -7.39 -12.55
C SER A 215 -9.52 -6.55 -11.35
N LEU A 216 -8.47 -6.96 -10.64
CA LEU A 216 -7.94 -6.19 -9.52
C LEU A 216 -7.44 -4.84 -10.00
N SER A 217 -6.60 -4.76 -11.04
CA SER A 217 -6.14 -3.48 -11.60
C SER A 217 -7.31 -2.56 -11.98
N ARG A 218 -8.33 -3.07 -12.69
CA ARG A 218 -9.54 -2.30 -13.06
C ARG A 218 -10.34 -1.82 -11.85
N ASN A 219 -10.60 -2.69 -10.87
CA ASN A 219 -11.41 -2.35 -9.69
C ASN A 219 -10.69 -1.37 -8.76
N SER A 220 -9.37 -1.31 -8.86
CA SER A 220 -8.50 -0.46 -8.08
C SER A 220 -8.40 0.97 -8.65
N ALA A 221 -8.79 1.15 -9.91
CA ALA A 221 -8.71 2.43 -10.61
C ALA A 221 -9.82 3.40 -10.13
N GLY A 222 -9.43 4.61 -9.74
CA GLY A 222 -10.37 5.68 -9.38
C GLY A 222 -11.07 5.53 -8.03
N VAL A 223 -10.70 4.53 -7.22
CA VAL A 223 -11.27 4.27 -5.89
C VAL A 223 -10.19 4.48 -4.82
N TRP A 224 -10.57 4.97 -3.64
CA TRP A 224 -9.67 5.09 -2.50
C TRP A 224 -9.27 3.72 -1.95
N GLN A 225 -7.98 3.41 -2.05
CA GLN A 225 -7.39 2.18 -1.55
C GLN A 225 -5.97 2.43 -1.03
N SER A 226 -5.53 1.62 -0.07
CA SER A 226 -4.22 1.77 0.57
C SER A 226 -3.03 1.45 -0.35
N VAL A 227 -3.27 0.68 -1.43
CA VAL A 227 -2.25 0.15 -2.33
C VAL A 227 -2.80 0.19 -3.76
N ASP A 228 -2.02 0.73 -4.69
CA ASP A 228 -2.27 0.58 -6.11
C ASP A 228 -1.99 -0.87 -6.55
N LEU A 229 -2.97 -1.54 -7.14
CA LEU A 229 -2.88 -2.94 -7.56
C LEU A 229 -2.50 -3.10 -9.04
N ASP A 230 -2.20 -2.01 -9.75
CA ASP A 230 -1.74 -2.12 -11.12
C ASP A 230 -0.39 -2.84 -11.22
N GLY A 231 -0.24 -3.63 -12.28
CA GLY A 231 0.95 -4.47 -12.51
C GLY A 231 1.14 -5.63 -11.53
N LEU A 232 0.16 -5.93 -10.67
CA LEU A 232 0.19 -7.10 -9.78
C LEU A 232 0.36 -8.41 -10.58
N LYS A 233 1.21 -9.30 -10.06
CA LYS A 233 1.44 -10.63 -10.62
C LYS A 233 1.36 -11.71 -9.56
N PHE A 234 0.65 -12.79 -9.88
CA PHE A 234 0.59 -13.98 -9.03
C PHE A 234 1.64 -15.02 -9.45
N GLN A 235 2.26 -15.62 -8.45
CA GLN A 235 3.26 -16.69 -8.62
C GLN A 235 2.91 -17.87 -7.72
N LEU A 236 3.18 -19.06 -8.23
CA LEU A 236 2.85 -20.31 -7.57
C LEU A 236 4.09 -20.91 -6.92
N HIS A 237 3.91 -21.45 -5.71
CA HIS A 237 4.99 -21.96 -4.89
C HIS A 237 4.60 -23.27 -4.22
N VAL A 238 5.61 -24.04 -3.86
CA VAL A 238 5.50 -25.03 -2.80
C VAL A 238 6.04 -24.41 -1.53
N TYR A 239 5.19 -24.38 -0.50
CA TYR A 239 5.52 -23.94 0.84
C TYR A 239 5.75 -25.15 1.73
N GLN A 240 6.79 -25.10 2.56
CA GLN A 240 7.01 -26.03 3.65
C GLN A 240 6.59 -25.38 4.97
N LYS A 241 5.78 -26.12 5.73
CA LYS A 241 5.36 -25.75 7.08
C LYS A 241 6.54 -25.91 8.04
N LEU A 242 6.95 -24.82 8.69
CA LEU A 242 7.92 -24.83 9.77
C LEU A 242 7.15 -24.83 11.09
N PHE A 243 7.33 -25.89 11.86
CA PHE A 243 6.91 -25.88 13.25
C PHE A 243 7.98 -25.13 14.05
N PRO A 244 7.59 -24.19 14.94
CA PRO A 244 8.55 -23.61 15.86
C PRO A 244 9.17 -24.77 16.63
N GLN A 245 10.51 -24.88 16.59
CA GLN A 245 11.21 -25.82 17.45
C GLN A 245 10.76 -25.49 18.87
N ARG A 246 10.02 -26.40 19.52
CA ARG A 246 9.90 -26.35 20.97
C ARG A 246 11.32 -26.21 21.48
N GLN A 247 11.64 -25.09 22.13
CA GLN A 247 12.79 -25.07 23.02
C GLN A 247 12.63 -26.33 23.87
N ARG A 248 13.50 -27.31 23.66
CA ARG A 248 13.72 -28.38 24.63
C ARG A 248 14.29 -27.66 25.84
N THR A 249 13.43 -27.11 26.68
CA THR A 249 13.76 -26.86 28.06
C THR A 249 14.11 -28.23 28.62
N TYR A 250 15.41 -28.44 28.82
CA TYR A 250 15.89 -29.48 29.71
C TYR A 250 15.14 -29.26 31.02
N LEU A 251 14.17 -30.14 31.29
CA LEU A 251 13.66 -30.33 32.64
C LEU A 251 14.88 -30.74 33.46
N ARG A 252 15.38 -29.81 34.26
CA ARG A 252 16.32 -30.11 35.32
C ARG A 252 15.51 -30.89 36.34
N ASP A 253 15.75 -32.19 36.41
CA ASP A 253 15.20 -33.07 37.44
C ASP A 253 15.38 -32.40 38.80
N ARG A 254 14.27 -32.28 39.51
CA ARG A 254 14.25 -32.09 40.95
C ARG A 254 13.69 -33.37 41.54
N ASP A 255 14.54 -34.38 41.60
CA ASP A 255 14.34 -35.47 42.53
C ASP A 255 14.36 -34.86 43.94
N SER A 256 13.22 -34.99 44.58
CA SER A 256 13.04 -34.76 45.99
C SER A 256 13.37 -36.07 46.68
N ILE A 257 14.44 -36.12 47.47
CA ILE A 257 14.61 -37.13 48.51
C ILE A 257 15.13 -36.41 49.76
N LEU A 258 14.20 -36.31 50.73
CA LEU A 258 14.32 -36.07 52.18
C LEU A 258 15.01 -34.78 52.66
#